data_AF-A0A3N5XMV5-F1
#
_entry.id   AF-A0A3N5XMV5-F1
#
_cell.length_a   1.000
_cell.length_b   1.000
_cell.length_c   1.000
_cell.angle_alpha   90.00
_cell.angle_beta   90.00
_cell.angle_gamma   90.00
#
_symmetry.space_group_name_H-M   'P 1'
#
loop_
_entity.id
_entity.type
_entity.pdbx_description
1 polymer ?
#
loop_
_entity_poly.entity_id
_entity_poly.type
_entity_poly.pdbx_seq_one_letter_code
_entity_poly.pdbx_strand_id
1 'polypeptide(L)' 'MWQTAGQDRIINYVKDSIHRNSLAHAYLFTGPPHVGKMTLAIDLARALNCPAPDAPCST' A
#
# COMPACT_ATOMS: atom_id res chain seq x y z
N MET A 1 6.55 3.09 7.75
CA MET A 1 6.41 4.31 6.91
C MET A 1 6.34 3.98 5.41
N TRP A 2 5.36 4.55 4.69
CA TRP A 2 5.13 4.31 3.25
C TRP A 2 6.31 4.82 2.42
N GLN A 3 6.84 3.99 1.51
CA GLN A 3 7.92 4.38 0.60
C GLN A 3 7.37 5.06 -0.67
N THR A 4 6.15 4.70 -1.04
CA THR A 4 5.45 5.32 -2.17
C THR A 4 5.14 6.80 -1.85
N ALA A 5 5.62 7.71 -2.70
CA ALA A 5 5.42 9.15 -2.59
C ALA A 5 4.61 9.71 -3.77
N GLY A 6 3.84 10.78 -3.55
CA GLY A 6 3.06 11.47 -4.58
C GLY A 6 1.80 10.73 -5.06
N GLN A 7 1.43 9.65 -4.38
CA GLN A 7 0.24 8.82 -4.67
C GLN A 7 -0.71 8.81 -3.46
N ASP A 8 -0.93 9.98 -2.86
CA ASP A 8 -1.61 10.10 -1.56
C ASP A 8 -3.04 9.56 -1.57
N ARG A 9 -3.76 9.74 -2.69
CA ARG A 9 -5.14 9.26 -2.83
C ARG A 9 -5.23 7.74 -2.65
N ILE A 10 -4.34 6.98 -3.29
CA ILE A 10 -4.37 5.52 -3.21
C ILE A 10 -3.80 5.04 -1.87
N ILE A 11 -2.79 5.71 -1.33
CA ILE A 11 -2.23 5.40 0.00
C ILE A 11 -3.31 5.56 1.07
N ASN A 12 -4.05 6.67 1.06
CA ASN A 12 -5.14 6.90 2.00
C ASN A 12 -6.27 5.89 1.82
N TYR A 13 -6.67 5.60 0.57
CA TYR A 13 -7.66 4.56 0.29
C TYR A 13 -7.25 3.20 0.87
N VAL A 14 -6.00 2.80 0.69
CA VAL A 14 -5.50 1.51 1.22
C VAL A 14 -5.48 1.54 2.74
N LYS A 15 -4.97 2.60 3.38
CA LYS A 15 -5.00 2.76 4.85
C LYS A 15 -6.41 2.63 5.42
N ASP A 16 -7.36 3.33 4.82
CA ASP A 16 -8.78 3.29 5.22
C ASP A 16 -9.38 1.90 5.01
N SER A 17 -9.06 1.23 3.90
CA SER A 17 -9.55 -0.12 3.60
C SER A 17 -9.02 -1.15 4.58
N ILE A 18 -7.75 -1.04 5.00
CA ILE A 18 -7.15 -1.88 6.04
C ILE A 18 -7.86 -1.64 7.39
N HIS A 19 -8.02 -0.37 7.79
CA HIS A 19 -8.67 -0.02 9.06
C HIS A 19 -10.13 -0.50 9.13
N ARG A 20 -10.84 -0.47 7.99
CA ARG A 20 -12.24 -0.94 7.89
C ARG A 20 -12.35 -2.44 7.60
N ASN A 21 -11.24 -3.17 7.49
CA ASN A 21 -11.19 -4.57 7.07
C ASN A 21 -11.99 -4.85 5.78
N SER A 22 -11.94 -3.93 4.82
CA SER A 22 -12.70 -3.95 3.57
C SER A 22 -11.78 -4.02 2.36
N LEU A 23 -10.88 -5.01 2.38
CA LEU A 23 -9.87 -5.19 1.34
C LEU A 23 -10.43 -6.02 0.18
N ALA A 24 -10.03 -5.67 -1.04
CA ALA A 24 -10.31 -6.48 -2.21
C ALA A 24 -9.43 -7.73 -2.21
N HIS A 25 -9.93 -8.81 -2.80
CA HIS A 25 -9.15 -10.05 -2.93
C HIS A 25 -7.94 -9.90 -3.87
N ALA A 26 -8.02 -9.00 -4.84
CA ALA A 26 -6.95 -8.77 -5.81
C ALA A 26 -6.84 -7.29 -6.19
N TYR A 27 -5.60 -6.84 -6.43
CA TYR A 27 -5.27 -5.49 -6.89
C TYR A 27 -4.40 -5.56 -8.15
N LEU A 28 -4.70 -4.72 -9.14
CA LEU A 28 -3.91 -4.56 -10.36
C LEU A 28 -3.29 -3.16 -10.40
N PHE A 29 -1.97 -3.07 -10.34
CA PHE A 29 -1.24 -1.81 -10.45
C PHE A 29 -0.77 -1.59 -11.90
N THR A 30 -1.26 -0.54 -12.57
CA THR A 30 -0.95 -0.24 -13.97
C THR A 30 -0.34 1.15 -14.14
N GLY A 31 0.40 1.37 -15.24
CA GLY A 31 1.01 2.66 -15.56
C GLY A 31 2.42 2.56 -16.15
N PRO A 32 3.03 3.69 -16.55
CA PRO A 32 4.34 3.73 -17.22
C PRO A 32 5.49 3.11 -16.40
N PRO A 33 6.63 2.76 -17.01
CA PRO A 33 7.82 2.28 -16.29
C PRO A 33 8.27 3.27 -15.21
N HIS A 34 8.82 2.76 -14.10
CA HIS A 34 9.44 3.56 -13.02
C HIS A 34 8.54 4.51 -12.22
N VAL A 35 7.20 4.45 -12.37
CA VAL A 35 6.26 5.28 -11.57
C VAL A 35 5.99 4.77 -10.15
N GLY A 36 6.74 3.78 -9.66
CA GLY A 36 6.58 3.26 -8.28
C GLY A 36 5.49 2.18 -8.09
N LYS A 37 4.98 1.57 -9.16
CA LYS A 37 3.94 0.51 -9.09
C LYS A 37 4.35 -0.68 -8.22
N MET A 38 5.58 -1.16 -8.42
CA MET A 38 6.13 -2.28 -7.66
C MET A 38 6.34 -1.90 -6.20
N THR A 39 6.81 -0.69 -5.94
CA THR A 39 6.97 -0.13 -4.59
C THR A 39 5.64 -0.12 -3.84
N LEU A 40 4.57 0.37 -4.48
CA LEU A 40 3.24 0.41 -3.86
C LEU A 40 2.67 -1.00 -3.60
N ALA A 41 2.89 -1.94 -4.51
CA ALA A 41 2.47 -3.34 -4.31
C ALA A 41 3.18 -3.97 -3.09
N ILE A 42 4.48 -3.70 -2.91
CA ILE A 42 5.26 -4.17 -1.76
C ILE A 42 4.81 -3.46 -0.48
N ASP A 43 4.59 -2.15 -0.51
CA ASP A 43 4.09 -1.39 0.64
C ASP A 43 2.73 -1.91 1.11
N LEU A 44 1.80 -2.20 0.18
CA LEU A 44 0.52 -2.84 0.49
C LEU A 44 0.73 -4.20 1.15
N ALA A 45 1.55 -5.08 0.56
CA ALA A 45 1.81 -6.40 1.13
C ALA A 45 2.41 -6.31 2.54
N ARG A 46 3.33 -5.37 2.79
CA ARG A 46 3.90 -5.12 4.12
C ARG A 46 2.86 -4.58 5.10
N ALA A 47 1.97 -3.71 4.65
CA ALA A 47 0.92 -3.16 5.49
C ALA A 47 -0.12 -4.20 5.91
N LEU A 48 -0.37 -5.20 5.07
CA LEU A 48 -1.26 -6.33 5.40
C LEU A 48 -0.62 -7.34 6.36
N ASN A 49 0.69 -7.55 6.24
CA ASN A 49 1.40 -8.57 7.02
C ASN A 49 1.97 -8.05 8.35
N CYS A 50 2.01 -6.74 8.58
CA CYS A 50 2.56 -6.17 9.82
C CYS A 50 1.49 -5.44 10.65
N PRO A 51 1.32 -5.78 11.94
CA PRO A 51 0.35 -5.14 12.83
C PRO A 51 0.82 -3.80 13.43
N ALA A 52 1.91 -3.21 12.94
CA ALA A 52 2.44 -1.96 13.48
C ALA A 52 1.54 -0.75 13.16
N PRO A 53 1.38 0.21 14.10
CA PRO A 53 0.48 1.36 13.94
C PRO A 53 0.83 2.29 12.77
N ASP A 54 2.11 2.32 12.33
CA ASP A 54 2.62 3.18 11.24
C ASP A 54 3.03 2.39 9.97
N ALA A 55 2.34 1.27 9.70
CA ALA A 55 2.64 0.31 8.63
C ALA A 55 2.99 0.99 7.28
N PRO A 56 4.02 0.53 6.54
CA PRO A 56 4.49 -0.84 6.29
C PRO A 56 5.78 -1.24 7.02
N CYS A 57 5.96 -2.53 7.35
CA CYS A 57 7.22 -3.03 7.91
C CYS A 57 7.65 -4.41 7.36
N SER A 58 8.92 -4.50 6.95
CA SER A 58 9.96 -5.20 7.73
C SER A 58 11.36 -4.68 7.32
N THR A 59 12.06 -4.16 8.33
CA THR A 59 13.37 -3.46 8.41
C THR A 59 13.51 -2.12 7.70
#